data_AF-T0P9P1-F1
#
_entry.id   AF-T0P9P1-F1
#
_cell.length_a   1.000
_cell.length_b   1.000
_cell.length_c   1.000
_cell.angle_alpha   90.00
_cell.angle_beta   90.00
_cell.angle_gamma   90.00
#
_symmetry.space_group_name_H-M   'P 1'
#
loop_
_entity.id
_entity.type
_entity.pdbx_description
1 polymer ?
#
loop_
_entity_poly.entity_id
_entity_poly.type
_entity_poly.pdbx_seq_one_letter_code
_entity_poly.pdbx_strand_id
1 'polypeptide(L)'
;MVYTIEKTTERNLAMYNFLFFILIIFIGFFISKNNYKNRATTINSNLLEYADEIIKIYNNLTEANQNSFKNSLKQREAYVFNNLIANFYHDANNINVLQNSLFIMEDIMKKLKIITTNNKI
;
A
#
# COMPACT_ATOMS: atom_id res chain seq x y z
N MET A 1 -39.21 9.34 47.97
CA MET A 1 -39.39 10.10 46.71
C MET A 1 -38.08 10.72 46.23
N VAL A 2 -37.32 11.42 47.10
CA VAL A 2 -36.01 12.01 46.77
C VAL A 2 -34.97 10.98 46.27
N TYR A 3 -34.79 9.86 47.00
CA TYR A 3 -33.84 8.80 46.63
C TYR A 3 -34.09 8.16 45.24
N THR A 4 -35.35 8.11 44.80
CA THR A 4 -35.74 7.50 43.51
C THR A 4 -35.40 8.43 42.34
N ILE A 5 -35.44 9.75 42.56
CA ILE A 5 -35.13 10.77 41.55
C ILE A 5 -33.61 10.84 41.32
N GLU A 6 -32.81 10.83 42.38
CA GLU A 6 -31.34 10.81 42.29
C GLU A 6 -30.84 9.59 41.52
N LYS A 7 -31.32 8.39 41.88
CA LYS A 7 -30.92 7.14 41.22
C LYS A 7 -31.31 7.09 39.73
N THR A 8 -32.42 7.72 39.36
CA THR A 8 -32.85 7.82 37.94
C THR A 8 -31.96 8.79 37.16
N THR A 9 -31.55 9.89 37.81
CA THR A 9 -30.70 10.92 37.22
C THR A 9 -29.29 10.39 36.95
N GLU A 10 -28.71 9.65 37.91
CA GLU A 10 -27.40 8.98 37.76
C GLU A 10 -27.41 7.95 36.62
N ARG A 11 -28.49 7.16 36.49
CA ARG A 11 -28.64 6.20 35.39
C ARG A 11 -28.70 6.88 34.02
N ASN A 12 -29.43 8.00 33.93
CA ASN A 12 -29.52 8.76 32.69
C ASN A 12 -28.17 9.36 32.31
N LEU A 13 -27.43 9.92 33.28
CA LEU A 13 -26.09 10.45 33.06
C LEU A 13 -25.13 9.36 32.56
N ALA A 14 -25.15 8.17 33.16
CA ALA A 14 -24.34 7.04 32.70
C ALA A 14 -24.69 6.61 31.26
N MET A 15 -25.98 6.61 30.91
CA MET A 15 -26.43 6.31 29.56
C MET A 15 -25.97 7.36 28.54
N TYR A 16 -26.07 8.66 28.87
CA TYR A 16 -25.59 9.73 28.01
C TYR A 16 -24.06 9.68 27.81
N ASN A 17 -23.31 9.42 28.87
CA ASN A 17 -21.85 9.26 28.79
C ASN A 17 -21.47 8.08 27.88
N PHE A 18 -22.19 6.97 27.97
CA PHE A 18 -21.99 5.81 27.10
C PHE A 18 -22.29 6.12 25.63
N LEU A 19 -23.40 6.81 25.35
CA LEU A 19 -23.75 7.25 23.99
C LEU A 19 -22.71 8.21 23.41
N PHE A 20 -22.19 9.13 24.23
CA PHE A 20 -21.13 10.05 23.83
C PHE A 20 -19.83 9.30 23.50
N PHE A 21 -19.47 8.28 24.29
CA PHE A 21 -18.32 7.42 24.01
C PHE A 21 -18.48 6.67 22.68
N ILE A 22 -19.66 6.12 22.41
CA ILE A 22 -19.99 5.49 21.13
C ILE A 22 -19.81 6.47 19.97
N LEU A 23 -20.28 7.71 20.12
CA LEU A 23 -20.12 8.74 19.10
C LEU A 23 -18.63 9.03 18.79
N ILE A 24 -17.79 9.15 19.83
CA ILE A 24 -16.35 9.33 19.66
C ILE A 24 -15.74 8.15 18.89
N ILE A 25 -16.12 6.92 19.22
CA ILE A 25 -15.65 5.72 18.52
C ILE A 25 -16.01 5.80 17.03
N PHE A 26 -17.25 6.13 16.69
CA PHE A 26 -17.68 6.23 15.29
C PHE A 26 -16.91 7.30 14.51
N ILE A 27 -16.70 8.48 15.12
CA ILE A 27 -15.88 9.54 14.52
C ILE A 27 -14.44 9.05 14.30
N GLY A 28 -13.85 8.36 15.29
CA GLY A 28 -12.51 7.78 15.19
C GLY A 28 -12.40 6.76 14.06
N PHE A 29 -13.39 5.87 13.91
CA PHE A 29 -13.44 4.93 12.78
C PHE A 29 -13.56 5.62 11.44
N PHE A 30 -14.41 6.66 11.34
CA PHE A 30 -14.60 7.41 10.11
C PHE A 30 -13.30 8.09 9.65
N ILE A 31 -12.61 8.80 10.56
CA ILE A 31 -11.33 9.45 10.28
C ILE A 31 -10.27 8.41 9.91
N SER A 32 -10.18 7.31 10.66
CA SER A 32 -9.21 6.24 10.40
C SER A 32 -9.42 5.59 9.04
N LYS A 33 -10.68 5.34 8.66
CA LYS A 33 -11.04 4.79 7.34
C LYS A 33 -10.63 5.74 6.21
N ASN A 34 -10.85 7.04 6.37
CA ASN A 34 -10.46 8.03 5.37
C ASN A 34 -8.93 8.14 5.25
N ASN A 35 -8.23 8.16 6.38
CA ASN A 35 -6.76 8.18 6.41
C ASN A 35 -6.15 6.92 5.77
N TYR A 36 -6.74 5.75 6.02
CA TYR A 36 -6.29 4.50 5.40
C TYR A 36 -6.43 4.56 3.88
N LYS A 37 -7.58 5.02 3.37
CA LYS A 37 -7.80 5.20 1.93
C LYS A 37 -6.81 6.18 1.31
N ASN A 38 -6.64 7.36 1.92
CA ASN A 38 -5.71 8.37 1.41
C ASN A 38 -4.28 7.83 1.33
N ARG A 39 -3.83 7.11 2.38
CA ARG A 39 -2.51 6.46 2.38
C ARG A 39 -2.40 5.40 1.30
N ALA A 40 -3.43 4.57 1.10
CA ALA A 40 -3.44 3.58 0.02
C ALA A 40 -3.30 4.26 -1.34
N THR A 41 -4.06 5.33 -1.60
CA THR A 41 -3.97 6.11 -2.84
C THR A 41 -2.57 6.69 -3.06
N THR A 42 -1.95 7.30 -2.04
CA THR A 42 -0.59 7.84 -2.15
C THR A 42 0.44 6.74 -2.45
N ILE A 43 0.39 5.62 -1.73
CA ILE A 43 1.31 4.50 -1.97
C ILE A 43 1.13 3.95 -3.38
N ASN A 44 -0.12 3.83 -3.84
CA ASN A 44 -0.43 3.37 -5.18
C ASN A 44 0.16 4.29 -6.26
N SER A 45 0.01 5.61 -6.10
CA SER A 45 0.64 6.59 -7.01
C SER A 45 2.16 6.41 -7.08
N ASN A 46 2.81 6.31 -5.92
CA ASN A 46 4.26 6.11 -5.85
C ASN A 46 4.69 4.78 -6.48
N LEU A 47 3.86 3.73 -6.38
CA LEU A 47 4.13 2.44 -7.03
C LEU A 47 4.02 2.51 -8.54
N LEU A 48 3.08 3.29 -9.08
CA LEU A 48 2.98 3.52 -10.53
C LEU A 48 4.24 4.24 -11.03
N GLU A 49 4.66 5.31 -10.34
CA GLU A 49 5.91 6.03 -10.68
C GLU A 49 7.14 5.11 -10.62
N TYR A 50 7.20 4.24 -9.60
CA TYR A 50 8.31 3.30 -9.45
C TYR A 50 8.31 2.20 -10.52
N ALA A 51 7.12 1.73 -10.92
CA ALA A 51 6.96 0.80 -12.04
C ALA A 51 7.46 1.42 -13.35
N ASP A 52 7.11 2.67 -13.62
CA ASP A 52 7.58 3.41 -14.79
C ASP A 52 9.11 3.56 -14.79
N GLU A 53 9.71 3.82 -13.63
CA GLU A 53 11.18 3.89 -13.51
C GLU A 53 11.84 2.53 -13.84
N ILE A 54 11.30 1.43 -13.32
CA ILE A 54 11.80 0.08 -13.60
C ILE A 54 11.73 -0.21 -15.11
N ILE A 55 10.60 0.08 -15.75
CA ILE A 55 10.39 -0.15 -17.19
C ILE A 55 11.36 0.71 -18.00
N LYS A 56 11.53 1.99 -17.63
CA LYS A 56 12.45 2.91 -18.30
C LYS A 56 13.88 2.40 -18.24
N ILE A 57 14.37 1.97 -17.08
CA ILE A 57 15.73 1.45 -16.94
C ILE A 57 15.87 0.15 -17.75
N TYR A 58 14.90 -0.76 -17.66
CA TYR A 58 14.92 -2.02 -18.42
C TYR A 58 15.00 -1.79 -19.93
N ASN A 59 14.19 -0.86 -20.47
CA ASN A 59 14.16 -0.54 -21.90
C ASN A 59 15.47 0.11 -22.39
N ASN A 60 16.26 0.72 -21.50
CA ASN A 60 17.57 1.27 -21.83
C ASN A 60 18.69 0.22 -21.85
N LEU A 61 18.42 -1.02 -21.42
CA LEU A 61 19.40 -2.11 -21.49
C LEU A 61 19.50 -2.67 -22.91
N THR A 62 20.68 -3.17 -23.27
CA THR A 62 20.88 -3.97 -24.49
C THR A 62 20.09 -5.27 -24.43
N GLU A 63 19.77 -5.86 -25.59
CA GLU A 63 18.99 -7.11 -25.67
C GLU A 63 19.61 -8.26 -24.84
N ALA A 64 20.94 -8.41 -24.89
CA ALA A 64 21.64 -9.41 -24.07
C ALA A 64 21.42 -9.20 -22.56
N ASN A 65 21.45 -7.93 -22.11
CA ASN A 65 21.25 -7.58 -20.71
C ASN A 65 19.80 -7.68 -20.27
N GLN A 66 18.86 -7.39 -21.17
CA GLN A 66 17.44 -7.64 -20.94
C GLN A 66 17.16 -9.13 -20.73
N ASN A 67 17.75 -9.99 -21.56
CA ASN A 67 17.63 -11.44 -21.43
C ASN A 67 18.27 -11.95 -20.14
N SER A 68 19.47 -11.47 -19.80
CA SER A 68 20.14 -11.78 -18.53
C SER A 68 19.28 -11.39 -17.33
N PHE A 69 18.67 -10.19 -17.37
CA PHE A 69 17.76 -9.72 -16.34
C PHE A 69 16.54 -10.63 -16.19
N LYS A 70 15.82 -10.92 -17.29
CA LYS A 70 14.64 -11.81 -17.26
C LYS A 70 14.98 -13.17 -16.67
N ASN A 71 16.14 -13.73 -17.02
CA ASN A 71 16.61 -15.02 -16.50
C ASN A 71 16.99 -14.98 -15.01
N SER A 72 17.32 -13.81 -14.47
CA SER A 72 17.64 -13.62 -13.05
C SER A 72 16.40 -13.55 -12.14
N LEU A 73 15.21 -13.36 -12.72
CA LEU A 73 13.97 -13.21 -11.97
C LEU A 73 13.48 -14.54 -11.43
N LYS A 74 13.07 -14.56 -10.16
CA LYS A 74 12.32 -15.67 -9.57
C LYS A 74 10.91 -15.69 -10.16
N GLN A 75 10.22 -16.83 -10.09
CA GLN A 75 8.87 -17.00 -10.63
C GLN A 75 7.90 -15.87 -10.24
N ARG A 76 7.88 -15.46 -8.96
CA ARG A 76 6.99 -14.40 -8.46
C ARG A 76 7.38 -13.01 -8.97
N GLU A 77 8.68 -12.74 -9.06
CA GLU A 77 9.20 -11.47 -9.60
C GLU A 77 8.92 -11.36 -11.09
N ALA A 78 9.11 -12.45 -11.84
CA ALA A 78 8.80 -12.53 -13.27
C ALA A 78 7.31 -12.30 -13.53
N TYR A 79 6.43 -12.89 -12.72
CA TYR A 79 4.99 -12.62 -12.80
C TYR A 79 4.67 -11.14 -12.61
N VAL A 80 5.21 -10.51 -11.56
CA VAL A 80 5.00 -9.07 -11.30
C VAL A 80 5.59 -8.22 -12.42
N PHE A 81 6.81 -8.50 -12.86
CA PHE A 81 7.48 -7.76 -13.92
C PHE A 81 6.74 -7.84 -15.27
N ASN A 82 6.23 -9.02 -15.63
CA ASN A 82 5.40 -9.17 -16.83
C ASN A 82 4.10 -8.36 -16.74
N ASN A 83 3.49 -8.29 -15.55
CA ASN A 83 2.34 -7.42 -15.32
C ASN A 83 2.70 -5.93 -15.37
N LEU A 84 3.93 -5.55 -15.01
CA LEU A 84 4.41 -4.16 -15.19
C LEU A 84 4.42 -3.80 -16.68
N ILE A 85 5.00 -4.66 -17.51
CA ILE A 85 5.15 -4.44 -18.95
C ILE A 85 3.79 -4.40 -19.67
N ALA A 86 2.84 -5.25 -19.26
CA ALA A 86 1.57 -5.46 -19.96
C ALA A 86 0.50 -4.37 -19.75
N ASN A 87 0.85 -3.21 -19.16
CA ASN A 87 0.01 -2.17 -18.55
C ASN A 87 -0.20 -2.41 -17.06
N PHE A 88 0.72 -1.84 -16.28
CA PHE A 88 0.64 -1.87 -14.83
C PHE A 88 -0.60 -1.14 -14.32
N TYR A 89 -1.60 -1.90 -13.85
CA TYR A 89 -2.76 -1.36 -13.17
C TYR A 89 -2.83 -1.94 -11.75
N HIS A 90 -2.68 -1.07 -10.75
CA HIS A 90 -3.05 -1.38 -9.38
C HIS A 90 -4.20 -0.46 -8.97
N ASP A 91 -5.41 -1.01 -8.89
CA ASP A 91 -6.53 -0.42 -8.14
C ASP A 91 -6.63 -1.12 -6.79
N ALA A 92 -5.51 -1.11 -6.06
CA ALA A 92 -5.46 -1.74 -4.76
C ALA A 92 -5.73 -0.69 -3.68
N ASN A 93 -6.95 -0.71 -3.15
CA ASN A 93 -7.36 0.09 -1.98
C ASN A 93 -6.83 -0.49 -0.65
N ASN A 94 -5.95 -1.50 -0.70
CA ASN A 94 -5.42 -2.20 0.46
C ASN A 94 -3.91 -1.96 0.59
N ILE A 95 -3.52 -1.27 1.65
CA ILE A 95 -2.13 -0.91 1.94
C ILE A 95 -1.21 -2.13 2.02
N ASN A 96 -1.68 -3.25 2.59
CA ASN A 96 -0.83 -4.44 2.76
C ASN A 96 -0.49 -5.08 1.41
N VAL A 97 -1.46 -5.07 0.49
CA VAL A 97 -1.25 -5.55 -0.89
C VAL A 97 -0.24 -4.64 -1.60
N LEU A 98 -0.44 -3.32 -1.50
CA LEU A 98 0.47 -2.32 -2.08
C LEU A 98 1.89 -2.46 -1.51
N GLN A 99 2.06 -2.60 -0.20
CA GLN A 99 3.37 -2.78 0.44
C GLN A 99 4.06 -4.07 -0.02
N ASN A 100 3.32 -5.18 -0.13
CA ASN A 100 3.90 -6.41 -0.65
C ASN A 100 4.32 -6.27 -2.12
N SER A 101 3.55 -5.55 -2.95
CA SER A 101 3.96 -5.22 -4.32
C SER A 101 5.24 -4.37 -4.34
N LEU A 102 5.36 -3.38 -3.44
CA LEU A 102 6.55 -2.54 -3.31
C LEU A 102 7.81 -3.37 -3.06
N PHE A 103 7.77 -4.31 -2.12
CA PHE A 103 8.93 -5.14 -1.81
C PHE A 103 9.39 -5.99 -3.00
N ILE A 104 8.44 -6.56 -3.76
CA ILE A 104 8.77 -7.34 -4.96
C ILE A 104 9.39 -6.42 -6.03
N MET A 105 8.86 -5.22 -6.22
CA MET A 105 9.45 -4.23 -7.13
C MET A 105 10.83 -3.77 -6.69
N GLU A 106 11.08 -3.65 -5.39
CA GLU A 106 12.39 -3.32 -4.85
C GLU A 106 13.42 -4.39 -5.19
N ASP A 107 13.05 -5.67 -5.06
CA ASP A 107 13.92 -6.79 -5.44
C ASP A 107 14.20 -6.80 -6.95
N ILE A 108 13.18 -6.55 -7.77
CA ILE A 108 13.30 -6.38 -9.23
C ILE A 108 14.30 -5.26 -9.56
N MET A 109 14.12 -4.07 -8.96
CA MET A 109 15.00 -2.92 -9.18
C MET A 109 16.44 -3.19 -8.74
N LYS A 110 16.66 -3.88 -7.60
CA LYS A 110 18.00 -4.27 -7.14
C LYS A 110 18.72 -5.10 -8.19
N LYS A 111 18.05 -6.11 -8.76
CA LYS A 111 18.61 -6.96 -9.82
C LYS A 111 18.91 -6.17 -11.08
N LEU A 112 17.99 -5.28 -11.46
CA LEU A 112 18.14 -4.39 -12.61
C LEU A 112 19.38 -3.49 -12.47
N LYS A 113 19.59 -2.91 -11.27
CA LYS A 113 20.76 -2.06 -10.95
C LYS A 113 22.07 -2.84 -10.94
N ILE A 114 22.09 -4.09 -10.48
CA ILE A 114 23.28 -4.95 -10.53
C ILE A 114 23.70 -5.16 -11.98
N ILE A 115 22.76 -5.51 -12.85
CA ILE A 115 23.03 -5.71 -14.28
C ILE A 115 23.49 -4.40 -14.92
N THR A 116 22.84 -3.29 -14.62
CA THR A 116 23.26 -1.98 -15.16
C THR A 116 24.67 -1.58 -14.74
N THR A 117 25.04 -1.82 -13.48
CA THR A 117 26.36 -1.48 -12.93
C THR A 117 27.47 -2.38 -13.49
N ASN A 118 27.20 -3.68 -13.64
CA ASN A 118 28.16 -4.64 -14.19
C ASN A 118 28.50 -4.38 -15.67
N ASN A 119 27.68 -3.61 -16.38
CA ASN A 119 27.88 -3.24 -17.79
C ASN A 119 28.50 -1.84 -17.99
N LYS A 120 28.83 -1.12 -16.91
CA LYS A 120 29.56 0.17 -16.97
C LYS A 120 31.08 0.00 -16.88
N ILE A 121 31.60 -1.22 -17.02
CA ILE A 121 33.04 -1.54 -17.07
C ILE A 121 33.42 -1.88 -18.50
#